data_AF-A0A511JFJ9-F1
#
_entry.id   AF-A0A511JFJ9-F1
#
_cell.length_a   1.000
_cell.length_b   1.000
_cell.length_c   1.000
_cell.angle_alpha   90.00
_cell.angle_beta   90.00
_cell.angle_gamma   90.00
#
_symmetry.space_group_name_H-M   'P 1'
#
loop_
_entity.id
_entity.type
_entity.pdbx_description
1 polymer ?
#
loop_
_entity_poly.entity_id
_entity_poly.type
_entity_poly.pdbx_seq_one_letter_code
_entity_poly.pdbx_strand_id
1 'polypeptide(L)'
;MTTTTTTGSSKTVRVLGLLTIIFGIIFIIAGGVTWGAVASNLAAEKITVSDDAQAFGGQLVDTPWEAWFQADIINTHALEASDGKTYAELDQDDPTRQTVMTASFLRASLFTSVVAFGVALLVVGIGVVFILIGWALRKAAAAGGAVISSATASGGSSSYPDPVPAGRPTAPPAPTSSTTPPPAPTGPKA
;
A
#
# COMPACT_ATOMS: atom_id res chain seq x y z
N MET A 1 -36.23 15.70 -6.44
CA MET A 1 -35.38 15.97 -5.26
C MET A 1 -33.94 15.65 -5.62
N THR A 2 -33.05 16.53 -5.20
CA THR A 2 -31.65 16.76 -5.61
C THR A 2 -30.73 15.54 -5.56
N THR A 3 -30.20 15.14 -6.71
CA THR A 3 -29.03 14.26 -6.84
C THR A 3 -27.75 15.09 -6.64
N THR A 4 -27.27 15.16 -5.40
CA THR A 4 -25.98 15.77 -5.07
C THR A 4 -24.85 14.89 -5.63
N THR A 5 -24.19 15.34 -6.68
CA THR A 5 -23.04 14.65 -7.29
C THR A 5 -21.75 15.08 -6.58
N THR A 6 -21.24 14.23 -5.69
CA THR A 6 -19.98 14.46 -4.96
C THR A 6 -18.78 14.44 -5.91
N THR A 7 -18.30 15.62 -6.29
CA THR A 7 -17.13 15.83 -7.18
C THR A 7 -15.77 15.58 -6.49
N GLY A 8 -15.74 15.11 -5.24
CA GLY A 8 -14.52 14.96 -4.43
C GLY A 8 -13.72 13.65 -4.62
N SER A 9 -14.35 12.58 -5.10
CA SER A 9 -13.78 11.22 -5.02
C SER A 9 -12.49 11.01 -5.84
N SER A 10 -12.42 11.56 -7.06
CA SER A 10 -11.28 11.33 -7.98
C SER A 10 -9.97 11.99 -7.51
N LYS A 11 -10.05 13.19 -6.89
CA LYS A 11 -8.88 13.86 -6.30
C LYS A 11 -8.37 13.09 -5.08
N THR A 12 -9.27 12.60 -4.23
CA THR A 12 -8.92 11.80 -3.05
C THR A 12 -8.21 10.50 -3.44
N VAL A 13 -8.70 9.75 -4.43
CA VAL A 13 -8.05 8.51 -4.90
C VAL A 13 -6.65 8.79 -5.45
N ARG A 14 -6.45 9.91 -6.17
CA ARG A 14 -5.15 10.28 -6.72
C ARG A 14 -4.13 10.63 -5.63
N VAL A 15 -4.57 11.29 -4.56
CA VAL A 15 -3.74 11.60 -3.39
C VAL A 15 -3.41 10.33 -2.61
N LEU A 16 -4.40 9.49 -2.32
CA LEU A 16 -4.19 8.20 -1.65
C LEU A 16 -3.20 7.33 -2.43
N GLY A 17 -3.35 7.19 -3.74
CA GLY A 17 -2.43 6.43 -4.57
C GLY A 17 -1.00 6.97 -4.56
N LEU A 18 -0.82 8.30 -4.49
CA LEU A 18 0.51 8.91 -4.33
C LEU A 18 1.11 8.58 -2.96
N LEU A 19 0.33 8.70 -1.88
CA LEU A 19 0.79 8.37 -0.52
C LEU A 19 1.17 6.90 -0.40
N THR A 20 0.40 5.98 -1.00
CA THR A 20 0.72 4.55 -1.02
C THR A 20 2.05 4.28 -1.74
N ILE A 21 2.31 4.95 -2.87
CA ILE A 21 3.61 4.84 -3.56
C ILE A 21 4.75 5.33 -2.68
N ILE A 22 4.57 6.48 -2.00
CA ILE A 22 5.59 7.02 -1.10
C ILE A 22 5.89 6.03 0.03
N PHE A 23 4.86 5.45 0.64
CA PHE A 23 5.04 4.40 1.65
C PHE A 23 5.78 3.19 1.09
N GLY A 24 5.46 2.75 -0.13
CA GLY A 24 6.17 1.66 -0.78
C GLY A 24 7.65 1.95 -0.99
N ILE A 25 8.00 3.16 -1.41
CA ILE A 25 9.40 3.59 -1.56
C ILE A 25 10.11 3.59 -0.19
N ILE A 26 9.47 4.13 0.85
CA ILE A 26 10.01 4.12 2.21
C ILE A 26 10.30 2.70 2.67
N PHE A 27 9.40 1.75 2.41
CA PHE A 27 9.58 0.34 2.78
C PHE A 27 10.73 -0.31 2.03
N ILE A 28 10.89 -0.04 0.73
CA ILE A 28 12.04 -0.52 -0.05
C ILE A 28 13.36 0.00 0.55
N ILE A 29 13.43 1.30 0.86
CA ILE A 29 14.62 1.90 1.46
C ILE A 29 14.89 1.29 2.83
N ALA A 30 13.86 1.18 3.68
CA ALA A 30 13.99 0.60 5.01
C ALA A 30 14.49 -0.85 4.96
N GLY A 31 13.91 -1.70 4.11
CA GLY A 31 14.36 -3.07 3.92
C GLY A 31 15.80 -3.16 3.40
N GLY A 32 16.18 -2.30 2.45
CA GLY A 32 17.56 -2.23 1.96
C GLY A 32 18.57 -1.79 3.04
N VAL A 33 18.21 -0.81 3.86
CA VAL A 33 19.02 -0.38 5.02
C VAL A 33 19.16 -1.50 6.04
N THR A 34 18.07 -2.20 6.37
CA THR A 34 18.11 -3.35 7.29
C THR A 34 18.99 -4.46 6.75
N TRP A 35 18.88 -4.80 5.46
CA TRP A 35 19.76 -5.80 4.82
C TRP A 35 21.23 -5.40 4.96
N GLY A 36 21.58 -4.16 4.61
CA GLY A 36 22.95 -3.66 4.71
C GLY A 36 23.47 -3.65 6.15
N ALA A 37 22.63 -3.33 7.13
CA ALA A 37 22.98 -3.37 8.54
C ALA A 37 23.28 -4.80 9.01
N VAL A 38 22.45 -5.80 8.64
CA VAL A 38 22.70 -7.21 8.99
C VAL A 38 24.01 -7.69 8.35
N ALA A 39 24.22 -7.43 7.06
CA ALA A 39 25.46 -7.77 6.37
C ALA A 39 26.70 -7.15 7.03
N SER A 40 26.61 -5.89 7.44
CA SER A 40 27.71 -5.19 8.11
C SER A 40 28.02 -5.77 9.50
N ASN A 41 27.00 -6.16 10.27
CA ASN A 41 27.21 -6.83 11.57
C ASN A 41 27.88 -8.19 11.38
N LEU A 42 27.42 -8.97 10.39
CA LEU A 42 28.00 -10.28 10.08
C LEU A 42 29.47 -10.17 9.63
N ALA A 43 29.76 -9.24 8.72
CA ALA A 43 31.12 -8.99 8.24
C ALA A 43 32.08 -8.55 9.37
N ALA A 44 31.57 -7.83 10.38
CA ALA A 44 32.34 -7.39 11.53
C ALA A 44 32.81 -8.54 12.42
N GLU A 45 32.05 -9.64 12.48
CA GLU A 45 32.40 -10.84 13.26
C GLU A 45 33.52 -11.67 12.61
N LYS A 46 33.90 -11.38 11.36
CA LYS A 46 35.00 -12.05 10.64
C LYS A 46 34.89 -13.58 10.58
N ILE A 47 33.66 -14.09 10.61
CA ILE A 47 33.39 -15.51 10.43
C ILE A 47 33.61 -15.84 8.95
N THR A 48 34.37 -16.88 8.68
CA THR A 48 34.54 -17.41 7.32
C THR A 48 33.87 -18.76 7.21
N VAL A 49 33.35 -19.05 6.02
CA VAL A 49 32.80 -20.37 5.72
C VAL A 49 33.95 -21.39 5.73
N SER A 50 33.77 -22.53 6.38
CA SER A 50 34.77 -23.60 6.41
C SER A 50 35.18 -24.03 5.00
N ASP A 51 36.46 -24.32 4.79
CA ASP A 51 37.01 -24.67 3.47
C ASP A 51 36.42 -25.97 2.89
N ASP A 52 35.94 -26.86 3.76
CA ASP A 52 35.29 -28.12 3.43
C ASP A 52 33.75 -28.03 3.33
N ALA A 53 33.19 -26.82 3.43
CA ALA A 53 31.78 -26.60 3.17
C ALA A 53 31.42 -26.93 1.70
N GLN A 54 30.17 -27.35 1.48
CA GLN A 54 29.68 -27.69 0.13
C GLN A 54 29.80 -26.51 -0.87
N ALA A 55 29.69 -25.27 -0.38
CA ALA A 55 29.83 -24.06 -1.18
C ALA A 55 30.39 -22.91 -0.32
N PHE A 56 30.95 -21.90 -0.99
CA PHE A 56 31.46 -20.65 -0.39
C PHE A 56 32.62 -20.81 0.59
N GLY A 57 33.31 -21.96 0.63
CA GLY A 57 34.47 -22.18 1.49
C GLY A 57 35.52 -21.06 1.37
N GLY A 58 36.00 -20.59 2.52
CA GLY A 58 36.94 -19.48 2.65
C GLY A 58 36.34 -18.08 2.46
N GLN A 59 35.07 -17.95 2.06
CA GLN A 59 34.42 -16.65 1.93
C GLN A 59 33.98 -16.11 3.29
N LEU A 60 33.88 -14.78 3.39
CA LEU A 60 33.36 -14.10 4.57
C LEU A 60 31.86 -14.35 4.68
N VAL A 61 31.37 -14.64 5.88
CA VAL A 61 29.95 -14.75 6.17
C VAL A 61 29.38 -13.34 6.32
N ASP A 62 28.88 -12.76 5.23
CA ASP A 62 28.23 -11.43 5.20
C ASP A 62 26.86 -11.43 4.51
N THR A 63 26.41 -12.60 4.08
CA THR A 63 25.26 -12.81 3.21
C THR A 63 24.51 -14.08 3.65
N PRO A 64 23.20 -14.21 3.35
CA PRO A 64 22.37 -15.30 3.87
C PRO A 64 22.82 -16.69 3.42
N TRP A 65 23.39 -16.83 2.22
CA TRP A 65 23.79 -18.15 1.71
C TRP A 65 25.03 -18.68 2.43
N GLU A 66 26.04 -17.83 2.60
CA GLU A 66 27.29 -18.10 3.30
C GLU A 66 27.00 -18.44 4.77
N ALA A 67 26.11 -17.68 5.42
CA ALA A 67 25.66 -17.99 6.78
C ALA A 67 24.96 -19.35 6.88
N TRP A 68 24.15 -19.70 5.88
CA TRP A 68 23.48 -21.00 5.82
C TRP A 68 24.48 -22.15 5.63
N PHE A 69 25.41 -22.03 4.68
CA PHE A 69 26.43 -23.07 4.43
C PHE A 69 27.41 -23.20 5.60
N GLN A 70 27.76 -22.11 6.29
CA GLN A 70 28.56 -22.18 7.50
C GLN A 70 27.80 -22.87 8.64
N ALA A 71 26.50 -22.61 8.80
CA ALA A 71 25.69 -23.31 9.80
C ALA A 71 25.52 -24.80 9.46
N ASP A 72 25.48 -25.16 8.18
CA ASP A 72 25.37 -26.55 7.74
C ASP A 72 26.67 -27.34 7.99
N ILE A 73 27.83 -26.79 7.65
CA ILE A 73 29.11 -27.47 7.88
C ILE A 73 29.41 -27.63 9.38
N ILE A 74 29.06 -26.64 10.22
CA ILE A 74 29.12 -26.76 11.69
C ILE A 74 28.29 -27.96 12.18
N ASN A 75 27.11 -28.19 11.60
CA ASN A 75 26.29 -29.35 11.97
C ASN A 75 26.99 -30.66 11.62
N THR A 76 27.62 -30.69 10.44
CA THR A 76 28.30 -31.87 9.92
C THR A 76 29.44 -32.26 10.87
N HIS A 77 30.32 -31.31 11.23
CA HIS A 77 31.40 -31.57 12.19
C HIS A 77 30.88 -31.92 13.60
N ALA A 78 29.79 -31.31 14.03
CA ALA A 78 29.20 -31.62 15.33
C ALA A 78 28.65 -33.05 15.39
N LEU A 79 27.96 -33.49 14.33
CA LEU A 79 27.46 -34.85 14.22
C LEU A 79 28.58 -35.87 14.02
N GLU A 80 29.62 -35.53 13.26
CA GLU A 80 30.81 -36.39 13.13
C GLU A 80 31.50 -36.58 14.49
N ALA A 81 31.63 -35.51 15.27
CA ALA A 81 32.22 -35.57 16.61
C ALA A 81 31.37 -36.35 17.63
N SER A 82 30.06 -36.49 17.41
CA SER A 82 29.13 -37.15 18.33
C SER A 82 28.60 -38.50 17.84
N ASP A 83 29.27 -39.11 16.86
CA ASP A 83 28.83 -40.37 16.23
C ASP A 83 27.39 -40.31 15.68
N GLY A 84 27.00 -39.15 15.14
CA GLY A 84 25.68 -38.89 14.56
C GLY A 84 24.60 -38.50 15.56
N LYS A 85 24.93 -38.36 16.86
CA LYS A 85 23.96 -38.05 17.91
C LYS A 85 23.74 -36.55 18.08
N THR A 86 22.49 -36.15 18.24
CA THR A 86 22.10 -34.79 18.63
C THR A 86 22.28 -34.57 20.13
N TYR A 87 22.24 -33.31 20.58
CA TYR A 87 22.44 -32.94 22.00
C TYR A 87 21.52 -33.70 22.97
N ALA A 88 20.29 -34.00 22.55
CA ALA A 88 19.30 -34.72 23.38
C ALA A 88 19.57 -36.22 23.47
N GLU A 89 20.36 -36.78 22.54
CA GLU A 89 20.70 -38.20 22.47
C GLU A 89 22.01 -38.53 23.17
N LEU A 90 22.75 -37.51 23.63
CA LEU A 90 24.00 -37.67 24.37
C LEU A 90 23.76 -37.80 25.87
N ASP A 91 24.47 -38.74 26.48
CA ASP A 91 24.50 -38.92 27.92
C ASP A 91 25.05 -37.66 28.61
N GLN A 92 24.57 -37.39 29.82
CA GLN A 92 24.90 -36.14 30.51
C GLN A 92 26.40 -35.93 30.72
N ASP A 93 27.16 -37.01 30.91
CA ASP A 93 28.59 -37.00 31.15
C ASP A 93 29.43 -37.19 29.86
N ASP A 94 28.78 -37.19 28.68
CA ASP A 94 29.47 -37.36 27.40
C ASP A 94 30.40 -36.15 27.12
N PRO A 95 31.70 -36.39 26.80
CA PRO A 95 32.66 -35.32 26.57
C PRO A 95 32.33 -34.44 25.35
N THR A 96 31.57 -34.94 24.38
CA THR A 96 31.19 -34.25 23.14
C THR A 96 29.93 -33.40 23.31
N ARG A 97 29.21 -33.57 24.42
CA ARG A 97 27.94 -32.88 24.69
C ARG A 97 28.06 -31.36 24.68
N GLN A 98 29.16 -30.83 25.22
CA GLN A 98 29.45 -29.38 25.18
C GLN A 98 29.72 -28.89 23.76
N THR A 99 30.39 -29.70 22.93
CA THR A 99 30.67 -29.39 21.53
C THR A 99 29.37 -29.29 20.72
N VAL A 100 28.49 -30.30 20.82
CA VAL A 100 27.20 -30.31 20.10
C VAL A 100 26.28 -29.19 20.58
N MET A 101 26.29 -28.87 21.87
CA MET A 101 25.57 -27.72 22.41
C MET A 101 26.05 -26.41 21.81
N THR A 102 27.37 -26.19 21.81
CA THR A 102 27.99 -24.98 21.24
C THR A 102 27.68 -24.86 19.76
N ALA A 103 27.84 -25.94 18.99
CA ALA A 103 27.49 -26.00 17.58
C ALA A 103 26.03 -25.61 17.34
N SER A 104 25.09 -26.12 18.15
CA SER A 104 23.67 -25.78 18.04
C SER A 104 23.42 -24.29 18.27
N PHE A 105 24.11 -23.67 19.23
CA PHE A 105 24.00 -22.23 19.47
C PHE A 105 24.55 -21.39 18.33
N LEU A 106 25.73 -21.74 17.79
CA LEU A 106 26.32 -21.04 16.64
C LEU A 106 25.41 -21.17 15.40
N ARG A 107 24.84 -22.35 15.16
CA ARG A 107 23.88 -22.54 14.07
C ARG A 107 22.62 -21.72 14.27
N ALA A 108 22.08 -21.68 15.48
CA ALA A 108 20.89 -20.90 15.78
C ALA A 108 21.12 -19.40 15.57
N SER A 109 22.29 -18.87 15.97
CA SER A 109 22.62 -17.46 15.74
C SER A 109 22.82 -17.16 14.25
N LEU A 110 23.49 -18.04 13.50
CA LEU A 110 23.65 -17.91 12.05
C LEU A 110 22.29 -17.97 11.33
N PHE A 111 21.41 -18.92 11.66
CA PHE A 111 20.07 -18.97 11.06
C PHE A 111 19.19 -17.79 11.47
N THR A 112 19.36 -17.24 12.67
CA THR A 112 18.67 -16.00 13.06
C THR A 112 19.07 -14.85 12.14
N SER A 113 20.34 -14.77 11.70
CA SER A 113 20.77 -13.79 10.71
C SER A 113 20.20 -14.06 9.31
N VAL A 114 20.12 -15.32 8.86
CA VAL A 114 19.47 -15.72 7.60
C VAL A 114 18.00 -15.28 7.59
N VAL A 115 17.29 -15.48 8.70
CA VAL A 115 15.91 -15.02 8.86
C VAL A 115 15.83 -13.49 8.81
N ALA A 116 16.76 -12.77 9.42
CA ALA A 116 16.80 -11.31 9.37
C ALA A 116 16.94 -10.77 7.93
N PHE A 117 17.79 -11.39 7.10
CA PHE A 117 17.86 -11.10 5.67
C PHE A 117 16.55 -11.41 4.94
N GLY A 118 15.92 -12.54 5.25
CA GLY A 118 14.62 -12.91 4.70
C GLY A 118 13.52 -11.89 5.03
N VAL A 119 13.48 -11.41 6.27
CA VAL A 119 12.54 -10.36 6.71
C VAL A 119 12.84 -9.03 6.00
N ALA A 120 14.10 -8.67 5.83
CA ALA A 120 14.48 -7.47 5.09
C ALA A 120 13.96 -7.52 3.64
N LEU A 121 14.10 -8.66 2.95
CA LEU A 121 13.53 -8.85 1.60
C LEU A 121 12.01 -8.83 1.59
N LEU A 122 11.35 -9.41 2.60
CA LEU A 122 9.90 -9.33 2.73
C LEU A 122 9.43 -7.88 2.80
N VAL A 123 10.11 -7.03 3.58
CA VAL A 123 9.80 -5.60 3.69
C VAL A 123 9.97 -4.90 2.35
N VAL A 124 11.05 -5.19 1.60
CA VAL A 124 11.23 -4.68 0.23
C VAL A 124 10.09 -5.14 -0.68
N GLY A 125 9.72 -6.42 -0.63
CA GLY A 125 8.63 -6.99 -1.41
C GLY A 125 7.28 -6.33 -1.14
N ILE A 126 6.96 -6.08 0.14
CA ILE A 126 5.75 -5.32 0.53
C ILE A 126 5.80 -3.90 -0.05
N GLY A 127 6.96 -3.25 -0.03
CA GLY A 127 7.14 -1.93 -0.63
C GLY A 127 6.85 -1.92 -2.13
N VAL A 128 7.32 -2.94 -2.86
CA VAL A 128 7.00 -3.12 -4.30
C VAL A 128 5.49 -3.29 -4.51
N VAL A 129 4.83 -4.10 -3.70
CA VAL A 129 3.37 -4.30 -3.77
C VAL A 129 2.62 -2.98 -3.56
N PHE A 130 3.04 -2.16 -2.60
CA PHE A 130 2.45 -0.84 -2.37
C PHE A 130 2.63 0.11 -3.55
N ILE A 131 3.79 0.09 -4.21
CA ILE A 131 4.01 0.87 -5.43
C ILE A 131 3.04 0.42 -6.54
N LEU A 132 2.87 -0.89 -6.74
CA LEU A 132 1.95 -1.44 -7.73
C LEU A 132 0.49 -1.04 -7.43
N ILE A 133 0.07 -1.13 -6.17
CA ILE A 133 -1.28 -0.72 -5.73
C ILE A 133 -1.49 0.78 -5.96
N GLY A 134 -0.57 1.63 -5.51
CA GLY A 134 -0.72 3.07 -5.67
C GLY A 134 -0.64 3.51 -7.15
N TRP A 135 0.11 2.79 -7.98
CA TRP A 135 0.10 2.98 -9.43
C TRP A 135 -1.25 2.60 -10.05
N ALA A 136 -1.83 1.47 -9.65
CA ALA A 136 -3.15 1.03 -10.09
C ALA A 136 -4.25 2.03 -9.69
N LEU A 137 -4.23 2.52 -8.44
CA LEU A 137 -5.17 3.55 -7.95
C LEU A 137 -5.08 4.85 -8.76
N ARG A 138 -3.86 5.30 -9.10
CA ARG A 138 -3.69 6.49 -9.95
C ARG A 138 -4.20 6.28 -11.37
N LYS A 139 -4.00 5.10 -11.96
CA LYS A 139 -4.58 4.77 -13.27
C LYS A 139 -6.11 4.73 -13.26
N ALA A 140 -6.71 4.16 -12.21
CA ALA A 140 -8.15 4.15 -12.04
C ALA A 140 -8.74 5.57 -11.88
N ALA A 141 -8.08 6.45 -11.12
CA ALA A 141 -8.49 7.84 -10.98
C ALA A 141 -8.42 8.64 -12.30
N ALA A 142 -7.42 8.34 -13.14
CA ALA A 142 -7.32 8.94 -14.48
C ALA A 142 -8.44 8.45 -15.43
N ALA A 143 -8.78 7.17 -15.40
CA ALA A 143 -9.88 6.61 -16.20
C ALA A 143 -11.25 7.17 -15.77
N GLY A 144 -11.49 7.28 -14.45
CA GLY A 144 -12.70 7.89 -13.89
C GLY A 144 -12.84 9.38 -14.23
N GLY A 145 -11.74 10.13 -14.31
CA GLY A 145 -11.75 11.52 -14.76
C GLY A 145 -12.12 11.67 -16.23
N ALA A 146 -11.64 10.77 -17.10
CA ALA A 146 -11.92 10.79 -18.53
C ALA A 146 -13.40 10.52 -18.84
N VAL A 147 -14.04 9.54 -18.17
CA VAL A 147 -15.48 9.25 -18.37
C VAL A 147 -16.40 10.38 -17.89
N ILE A 148 -16.03 11.10 -16.81
CA ILE A 148 -16.78 12.26 -16.35
C ILE A 148 -16.64 13.42 -17.36
N SER A 149 -15.44 13.68 -17.88
CA SER A 149 -15.23 14.71 -18.91
C SER A 149 -15.98 14.40 -20.21
N SER A 150 -16.04 13.15 -20.66
CA SER A 150 -16.84 12.78 -21.85
C SER A 150 -18.35 12.89 -21.62
N ALA A 151 -18.84 12.55 -20.41
CA ALA A 151 -20.25 12.69 -20.05
C ALA A 151 -20.67 14.18 -19.96
N THR A 152 -19.79 15.04 -19.43
CA THR A 152 -20.00 16.50 -19.43
C THR A 152 -19.94 17.08 -20.85
N ALA A 153 -19.06 16.59 -21.72
CA ALA A 153 -18.99 17.01 -23.11
C ALA A 153 -20.23 16.58 -23.93
N SER A 154 -20.83 15.42 -23.65
CA SER A 154 -22.08 14.98 -24.28
C SER A 154 -23.35 15.65 -23.73
N GLY A 155 -23.26 16.34 -22.58
CA GLY A 155 -24.39 17.05 -21.96
C GLY A 155 -24.66 18.44 -22.54
N GLY A 156 -23.88 18.90 -23.53
CA GLY A 156 -23.93 20.25 -24.09
C GLY A 156 -24.85 20.46 -25.31
N SER A 157 -25.54 19.43 -25.80
CA SER A 157 -26.44 19.54 -26.95
C SER A 157 -27.74 18.78 -26.74
N SER A 158 -28.45 19.05 -25.65
CA SER A 158 -29.91 18.93 -25.72
C SER A 158 -30.41 20.19 -26.39
N SER A 159 -30.44 20.17 -27.72
CA SER A 159 -31.29 21.04 -28.51
C SER A 159 -32.70 20.89 -27.95
N TYR A 160 -33.08 21.83 -27.08
CA TYR A 160 -34.47 22.04 -26.72
C TYR A 160 -35.22 22.18 -28.06
N PRO A 161 -36.17 21.30 -28.40
CA PRO A 161 -37.00 21.55 -29.56
C PRO A 161 -37.64 22.92 -29.35
N ASP A 162 -37.53 23.81 -30.34
CA ASP A 162 -38.13 25.15 -30.28
C ASP A 162 -39.48 25.07 -29.57
N PRO A 163 -39.76 25.93 -28.57
CA PRO A 163 -41.08 25.97 -28.00
C PRO A 163 -42.04 26.26 -29.15
N VAL A 164 -42.87 25.26 -29.48
CA VAL A 164 -43.98 25.41 -30.42
C VAL A 164 -44.69 26.71 -30.06
N PRO A 165 -44.95 27.64 -30.99
CA PRO A 165 -45.57 28.91 -30.69
C PRO A 165 -47.00 28.64 -30.20
N ALA A 166 -47.15 28.45 -28.88
CA ALA A 166 -48.42 28.48 -28.22
C ALA A 166 -48.95 29.90 -28.42
N GLY A 167 -50.06 30.02 -29.16
CA GLY A 167 -50.73 31.28 -29.41
C GLY A 167 -50.82 32.09 -28.12
N ARG A 168 -50.44 33.37 -28.22
CA ARG A 168 -50.49 34.35 -27.12
C ARG A 168 -51.83 34.22 -26.39
N PRO A 169 -51.86 33.88 -25.08
CA PRO A 169 -53.04 34.08 -24.27
C PRO A 169 -53.37 35.57 -24.31
N THR A 170 -54.49 35.94 -24.91
CA THR A 170 -54.99 37.31 -24.91
C THR A 170 -55.27 37.72 -23.47
N ALA A 171 -54.52 38.72 -22.99
CA ALA A 171 -54.74 39.31 -21.68
C ALA A 171 -56.18 39.81 -21.55
N PRO A 172 -56.86 39.57 -20.40
CA PRO A 172 -58.11 40.26 -20.09
C PRO A 172 -57.87 41.78 -20.04
N PRO A 173 -58.78 42.62 -20.58
CA PRO A 173 -58.60 44.06 -20.56
C PRO A 173 -58.66 44.61 -19.12
N ALA A 174 -57.71 45.47 -18.79
CA ALA A 174 -57.69 46.21 -17.53
C ALA A 174 -58.89 47.19 -17.48
N PRO A 175 -59.69 47.22 -16.40
CA PRO A 175 -60.67 48.28 -16.21
C PRO A 175 -59.97 49.59 -15.86
N THR A 176 -60.25 50.58 -16.69
CA THR A 176 -59.78 51.97 -16.66
C THR A 176 -60.25 52.71 -15.40
N SER A 177 -59.35 53.42 -14.75
CA SER A 177 -59.69 54.41 -13.72
C SER A 177 -60.43 55.61 -14.35
N SER A 178 -61.71 55.78 -14.04
CA SER A 178 -62.47 57.00 -14.32
C SER A 178 -62.74 57.75 -13.00
N THR A 179 -62.25 58.98 -12.95
CA THR A 179 -62.39 59.99 -11.90
C THR A 179 -63.81 60.56 -11.80
N THR A 180 -64.12 61.12 -10.61
CA THR A 180 -65.00 62.30 -10.32
C THR A 180 -66.47 62.02 -9.89
N PRO A 181 -67.14 62.94 -9.15
CA PRO A 181 -67.17 63.12 -7.68
C PRO A 181 -68.64 63.11 -7.10
N PRO A 182 -68.89 63.30 -5.78
CA PRO A 182 -70.16 62.96 -5.13
C PRO A 182 -71.20 64.10 -5.15
N PRO A 183 -72.49 63.79 -4.91
CA PRO A 183 -73.19 64.50 -3.83
C PRO A 183 -74.20 63.68 -3.01
N ALA A 184 -74.40 64.12 -1.76
CA ALA A 184 -75.53 63.82 -0.85
C ALA A 184 -76.77 64.71 -1.22
N PRO A 185 -77.86 64.85 -0.44
CA PRO A 185 -78.54 64.01 0.57
C PRO A 185 -80.09 63.85 0.36
N THR A 186 -80.71 62.96 1.15
CA THR A 186 -82.06 62.99 1.78
C THR A 186 -83.39 63.25 1.02
N GLY A 187 -84.28 62.23 1.08
CA GLY A 187 -85.77 62.26 1.25
C GLY A 187 -86.65 62.89 0.14
N PRO A 188 -88.01 62.83 0.17
CA PRO A 188 -88.97 62.08 1.02
C PRO A 188 -90.13 61.34 0.26
N LYS A 189 -90.90 60.53 1.02
CA LYS A 189 -92.33 60.11 0.93
C LYS A 189 -92.98 59.63 -0.40
N ALA A 190 -93.66 58.48 -0.30
CA ALA A 190 -95.09 58.32 -0.60
C ALA A 190 -95.71 57.39 0.45
#